data_AF-R6R3J0-F1
#
_entry.id   AF-R6R3J0-F1
#
_cell.length_a   1.000
_cell.length_b   1.000
_cell.length_c   1.000
_cell.angle_alpha   90.00
_cell.angle_beta   90.00
_cell.angle_gamma   90.00
#
_symmetry.space_group_name_H-M   'P 1'
#
loop_
_entity.id
_entity.type
_entity.pdbx_description
1 polymer ?
#
loop_
_entity_poly.entity_id
_entity_poly.type
_entity_poly.pdbx_seq_one_letter_code
_entity_poly.pdbx_strand_id
1 'polypeptide(L)'
;MEKMSALEKKYNAIEEKLREQTTFYIEDVQAIFPDMKRSSIYWNLSKLVEARYLKRVRTGVYAFNEWKGKTKIALTEDTKRVQEILDELGFEYFVSGLDVLQRFMQHVPEQYPMILFIEKTAHDEIVSYLLDGGFAVVKPSEVSKQYEDAMLSGTEKKQVIVYDTENFDYQNDGIATIEKAFVDLYFSITRNKYPLSLQELVRVYQNLVRLGNIDKKKLIAASTKRNLQCDIRLIVETPYITEEAMQFAMILRRGE
;
A
#
# COMPACT_ATOMS: atom_id res chain seq x y z
N MET A 1 -11.54 15.99 -4.27
CA MET A 1 -12.48 15.43 -3.27
C MET A 1 -13.25 14.27 -3.90
N GLU A 2 -12.73 13.05 -3.82
CA GLU A 2 -13.46 11.88 -4.36
C GLU A 2 -14.79 11.70 -3.61
N LYS A 3 -15.88 11.50 -4.36
CA LYS A 3 -17.17 11.17 -3.77
C LYS A 3 -17.08 9.77 -3.16
N MET A 4 -16.89 9.69 -1.84
CA MET A 4 -17.04 8.45 -1.09
C MET A 4 -18.30 7.71 -1.53
N SER A 5 -18.14 6.42 -1.83
CA SER A 5 -19.26 5.56 -2.21
C SER A 5 -20.30 5.55 -1.09
N ALA A 6 -21.59 5.49 -1.46
CA ALA A 6 -22.68 5.35 -0.48
C ALA A 6 -22.49 4.10 0.42
N LEU A 7 -21.75 3.09 -0.06
CA LEU A 7 -21.41 1.90 0.71
C LEU A 7 -20.32 2.17 1.76
N GLU A 8 -19.33 3.00 1.44
CA GLU A 8 -18.22 3.38 2.34
C GLU A 8 -18.69 4.31 3.45
N LYS A 9 -19.59 5.25 3.15
CA LYS A 9 -20.23 6.09 4.17
C LYS A 9 -20.98 5.24 5.21
N LYS A 10 -21.65 4.18 4.75
CA LYS A 10 -22.36 3.25 5.63
C LYS A 10 -21.38 2.39 6.44
N TYR A 11 -20.28 1.94 5.83
CA TYR A 11 -19.22 1.23 6.54
C TYR A 11 -18.65 2.07 7.69
N ASN A 12 -18.28 3.32 7.43
CA ASN A 12 -17.69 4.19 8.44
C ASN A 12 -18.62 4.40 9.64
N ALA A 13 -19.92 4.59 9.41
CA ALA A 13 -20.90 4.72 10.49
C ALA A 13 -21.08 3.43 11.31
N ILE A 14 -20.94 2.26 10.68
CA ILE A 14 -20.95 0.95 11.37
C ILE A 14 -19.66 0.80 12.19
N GLU A 15 -18.51 1.13 11.60
CA GLU A 15 -17.20 1.06 12.25
C GLU A 15 -17.12 1.98 13.47
N GLU A 16 -17.49 3.25 13.34
CA GLU A 16 -17.45 4.23 14.43
C GLU A 16 -18.18 3.75 15.69
N LYS A 17 -19.31 3.05 15.53
CA LYS A 17 -20.16 2.62 16.65
C LYS A 17 -19.86 1.21 17.16
N LEU A 18 -19.37 0.31 16.31
CA LEU A 18 -19.28 -1.12 16.63
C LEU A 18 -17.84 -1.67 16.63
N ARG A 19 -16.82 -0.87 16.30
CA ARG A 19 -15.43 -1.33 16.14
C ARG A 19 -14.84 -2.04 17.37
N GLU A 20 -15.25 -1.65 18.58
CA GLU A 20 -14.78 -2.27 19.83
C GLU A 20 -15.40 -3.66 20.06
N GLN A 21 -16.41 -4.04 19.28
CA GLN A 21 -17.05 -5.36 19.36
C GLN A 21 -16.32 -6.35 18.46
N THR A 22 -15.98 -7.52 19.02
CA THR A 22 -15.35 -8.62 18.27
C THR A 22 -16.26 -9.13 17.14
N THR A 23 -17.57 -9.13 17.38
CA THR A 23 -18.62 -9.43 16.40
C THR A 23 -19.84 -8.59 16.70
N PHE A 24 -20.62 -8.25 15.67
CA PHE A 24 -21.88 -7.52 15.80
C PHE A 24 -22.99 -8.20 15.00
N TYR A 25 -24.22 -7.93 15.41
CA TYR A 25 -25.45 -8.49 14.87
C TYR A 25 -26.11 -7.54 13.88
N ILE A 26 -27.04 -8.05 13.07
CA ILE A 26 -27.83 -7.19 12.19
C ILE A 26 -28.69 -6.20 12.97
N GLU A 27 -29.14 -6.57 14.16
CA GLU A 27 -29.88 -5.71 15.08
C GLU A 27 -29.05 -4.47 15.48
N ASP A 28 -27.74 -4.64 15.70
CA ASP A 28 -26.83 -3.53 16.02
C ASP A 28 -26.74 -2.54 14.85
N VAL A 29 -26.69 -3.05 13.62
CA VAL A 29 -26.68 -2.22 12.39
C VAL A 29 -28.04 -1.56 12.15
N GLN A 30 -29.14 -2.23 12.49
CA GLN A 30 -30.50 -1.66 12.44
C GLN A 30 -30.66 -0.50 13.42
N ALA A 31 -30.01 -0.54 14.59
CA ALA A 31 -29.99 0.58 15.53
C ALA A 31 -29.23 1.81 15.00
N ILE A 32 -28.23 1.59 14.13
CA ILE A 32 -27.49 2.67 13.46
C ILE A 32 -28.31 3.30 12.34
N PHE A 33 -29.13 2.50 11.65
CA PHE A 33 -29.97 2.93 10.54
C PHE A 33 -31.45 2.55 10.78
N PRO A 34 -32.15 3.20 11.73
CA PRO A 34 -33.50 2.81 12.15
C PRO A 34 -34.52 2.83 11.01
N ASP A 35 -34.40 3.80 10.10
CA ASP A 35 -35.34 3.97 8.98
C ASP A 35 -35.08 3.02 7.79
N MET A 36 -34.01 2.22 7.85
CA MET A 36 -33.65 1.32 6.76
C MET A 36 -34.35 -0.03 6.91
N LYS A 37 -34.96 -0.53 5.83
CA LYS A 37 -35.55 -1.87 5.83
C LYS A 37 -34.48 -2.93 6.12
N ARG A 38 -34.83 -3.93 6.94
CA ARG A 38 -33.94 -5.05 7.30
C ARG A 38 -33.36 -5.80 6.09
N SER A 39 -34.14 -5.95 5.01
CA SER A 39 -33.66 -6.54 3.75
C SER A 39 -32.58 -5.69 3.07
N SER A 40 -32.69 -4.37 3.12
CA SER A 40 -31.68 -3.44 2.61
C SER A 40 -30.41 -3.46 3.46
N ILE A 41 -30.54 -3.64 4.79
CA ILE A 41 -29.38 -3.84 5.68
C ILE A 41 -28.67 -5.14 5.34
N TYR A 42 -29.40 -6.26 5.20
CA TYR A 42 -28.81 -7.53 4.75
C TYR A 42 -28.07 -7.39 3.43
N TRP A 43 -28.67 -6.68 2.46
CA TRP A 43 -28.04 -6.43 1.17
C TRP A 43 -26.76 -5.60 1.30
N ASN A 44 -26.77 -4.51 2.08
CA ASN A 44 -25.57 -3.70 2.33
C ASN A 44 -24.48 -4.51 3.04
N LEU A 45 -24.83 -5.31 4.06
CA LEU A 45 -23.89 -6.18 4.76
C LEU A 45 -23.32 -7.27 3.84
N SER A 46 -24.14 -7.85 2.95
CA SER A 46 -23.65 -8.75 1.91
C SER A 46 -22.66 -8.05 0.99
N LYS A 47 -22.95 -6.82 0.56
CA LYS A 47 -22.04 -6.01 -0.26
C LYS A 47 -20.74 -5.66 0.48
N LEU A 48 -20.80 -5.38 1.78
CA LEU A 48 -19.62 -5.15 2.60
C LEU A 48 -18.79 -6.43 2.82
N VAL A 49 -19.42 -7.60 2.88
CA VAL A 49 -18.74 -8.91 2.93
C VAL A 49 -18.11 -9.26 1.57
N GLU A 50 -18.84 -9.07 0.46
CA GLU A 50 -18.32 -9.22 -0.91
C GLU A 50 -17.12 -8.30 -1.14
N ALA A 51 -17.24 -7.05 -0.70
CA ALA A 51 -16.18 -6.06 -0.71
C ALA A 51 -15.16 -6.25 0.43
N ARG A 52 -15.23 -7.34 1.21
CA ARG A 52 -14.26 -7.73 2.24
C ARG A 52 -14.04 -6.74 3.40
N TYR A 53 -14.90 -5.74 3.56
CA TYR A 53 -14.92 -4.85 4.73
C TYR A 53 -15.33 -5.61 5.99
N LEU A 54 -16.23 -6.58 5.84
CA LEU A 54 -16.73 -7.44 6.91
C LEU A 54 -16.46 -8.91 6.59
N LYS A 55 -16.46 -9.74 7.63
CA LYS A 55 -16.53 -11.20 7.55
C LYS A 55 -17.88 -11.65 8.09
N ARG A 56 -18.56 -12.55 7.38
CA ARG A 56 -19.76 -13.21 7.90
C ARG A 56 -19.32 -14.37 8.78
N VAL A 57 -19.63 -14.30 10.08
CA VAL A 57 -19.30 -15.35 11.05
C VAL A 57 -20.38 -16.43 11.04
N ARG A 58 -21.64 -16.02 11.02
CA ARG A 58 -22.82 -16.89 10.85
C ARG A 58 -24.00 -16.07 10.33
N THR A 59 -25.16 -16.69 10.16
CA THR A 59 -26.36 -15.98 9.71
C THR A 59 -26.72 -14.84 10.67
N GLY A 60 -26.75 -13.61 10.15
CA GLY A 60 -27.07 -12.41 10.93
C GLY A 60 -25.94 -11.88 11.82
N VAL A 61 -24.75 -12.51 11.80
CA VAL A 61 -23.61 -12.11 12.64
C VAL A 61 -22.38 -11.86 11.79
N TYR A 62 -21.77 -10.71 12.01
CA TYR A 62 -20.66 -10.19 11.24
C TYR A 62 -19.51 -9.81 12.18
N ALA A 63 -18.29 -9.83 11.65
CA ALA A 63 -17.12 -9.28 12.30
C ALA A 63 -16.47 -8.28 11.36
N PHE A 64 -15.81 -7.27 11.91
CA PHE A 64 -14.94 -6.44 11.10
C PHE A 64 -13.85 -7.31 10.49
N ASN A 65 -13.56 -7.11 9.21
CA ASN A 65 -12.31 -7.61 8.70
C ASN A 65 -11.21 -6.68 9.22
N GLU A 66 -10.59 -7.03 10.35
CA GLU A 66 -9.53 -6.25 11.01
C GLU A 66 -8.44 -5.76 10.04
N TRP A 67 -8.27 -6.46 8.93
CA TRP A 67 -7.25 -6.18 7.92
C TRP A 67 -7.71 -5.17 6.86
N LYS A 68 -9.00 -5.12 6.50
CA LYS A 68 -9.52 -4.14 5.54
C LYS A 68 -10.06 -2.86 6.20
N GLY A 69 -10.48 -2.94 7.48
CA GLY A 69 -10.94 -1.79 8.29
C GLY A 69 -9.83 -0.98 8.96
N LYS A 70 -8.65 -1.57 9.17
CA LYS A 70 -7.43 -0.81 9.49
C LYS A 70 -6.87 -0.19 8.22
N THR A 71 -7.60 0.68 7.51
CA THR A 71 -7.04 1.44 6.38
C THR A 71 -6.08 2.54 6.83
N LYS A 72 -6.09 2.94 8.11
CA LYS A 72 -5.04 3.81 8.66
C LYS A 72 -3.70 3.10 8.59
N ILE A 73 -2.91 3.45 7.58
CA ILE A 73 -1.48 3.17 7.53
C ILE A 73 -0.92 3.80 8.80
N ALA A 74 -0.36 2.98 9.69
CA ALA A 74 0.32 3.48 10.88
C ALA A 74 1.61 4.14 10.38
N LEU A 75 1.61 5.47 10.35
CA LEU A 75 2.75 6.25 9.90
C LEU A 75 3.89 6.09 10.90
N THR A 76 5.09 5.83 10.38
CA THR A 76 6.34 5.87 11.15
C THR A 76 6.59 7.31 11.61
N GLU A 77 7.34 7.50 12.70
CA GLU A 77 7.74 8.85 13.14
C GLU A 77 8.50 9.60 12.03
N ASP A 78 9.35 8.89 11.27
CA ASP A 78 10.02 9.47 10.10
C ASP A 78 9.04 9.93 9.03
N THR A 79 7.99 9.15 8.74
CA THR A 79 6.96 9.55 7.77
C THR A 79 6.26 10.82 8.25
N LYS A 80 5.88 10.90 9.53
CA LYS A 80 5.25 12.11 10.10
C LYS A 80 6.16 13.32 9.98
N ARG A 81 7.45 13.18 10.29
CA ARG A 81 8.43 14.26 10.16
C ARG A 81 8.57 14.74 8.72
N VAL A 82 8.57 13.84 7.74
CA VAL A 82 8.55 14.22 6.32
C VAL A 82 7.26 14.96 5.98
N GLN A 83 6.10 14.50 6.48
CA GLN A 83 4.84 15.19 6.24
C GLN A 83 4.84 16.60 6.86
N GLU A 84 5.26 16.75 8.12
CA GLU A 84 5.38 18.05 8.79
C GLU A 84 6.22 19.03 7.97
N ILE A 85 7.40 18.61 7.50
CA ILE A 85 8.28 19.45 6.68
C ILE A 85 7.60 19.87 5.37
N LEU A 86 6.97 18.94 4.66
CA LEU A 86 6.48 19.19 3.30
C LEU A 86 5.08 19.82 3.27
N ASP A 87 4.21 19.47 4.20
CA ASP A 87 2.87 20.07 4.36
C ASP A 87 2.96 21.53 4.79
N GLU A 88 3.87 21.87 5.72
CA GLU A 88 4.08 23.27 6.15
C GLU A 88 4.50 24.17 4.99
N LEU A 89 5.22 23.61 4.01
CA LEU A 89 5.74 24.32 2.84
C LEU A 89 4.81 24.24 1.63
N GLY A 90 3.75 23.43 1.70
CA GLY A 90 2.74 23.29 0.64
C GLY A 90 3.21 22.52 -0.59
N PHE A 91 4.20 21.62 -0.45
CA PHE A 91 4.69 20.82 -1.56
C PHE A 91 3.77 19.62 -1.87
N GLU A 92 3.67 19.24 -3.15
CA GLU A 92 3.06 17.96 -3.53
C GLU A 92 4.06 16.81 -3.41
N TYR A 93 3.69 15.79 -2.64
CA TYR A 93 4.50 14.60 -2.43
C TYR A 93 3.62 13.39 -2.11
N PHE A 94 4.22 12.20 -2.15
CA PHE A 94 3.67 11.06 -1.43
C PHE A 94 4.74 10.05 -0.98
N VAL A 95 4.53 9.45 0.19
CA VAL A 95 5.33 8.33 0.69
C VAL A 95 4.78 7.01 0.18
N SER A 96 5.66 6.09 -0.19
CA SER A 96 5.34 4.82 -0.83
C SER A 96 6.20 3.67 -0.29
N GLY A 97 6.02 2.47 -0.83
CA GLY A 97 6.84 1.30 -0.50
C GLY A 97 6.64 0.75 0.92
N LEU A 98 7.73 0.55 1.66
CA LEU A 98 7.69 -0.17 2.94
C LEU A 98 6.94 0.55 4.04
N ASP A 99 6.98 1.88 4.13
CA ASP A 99 6.20 2.64 5.13
C ASP A 99 4.68 2.36 5.00
N VAL A 100 4.21 2.05 3.79
CA VAL A 100 2.82 1.64 3.51
C VAL A 100 2.58 0.14 3.75
N LEU A 101 3.58 -0.69 3.45
CA LEU A 101 3.46 -2.14 3.34
C LEU A 101 3.97 -2.92 4.56
N GLN A 102 4.70 -2.29 5.48
CA GLN A 102 5.41 -2.96 6.59
C GLN A 102 4.51 -3.87 7.44
N ARG A 103 3.25 -3.50 7.64
CA ARG A 103 2.25 -4.30 8.37
C ARG A 103 1.90 -5.64 7.72
N PHE A 104 2.26 -5.84 6.45
CA PHE A 104 2.05 -7.08 5.71
C PHE A 104 3.33 -7.92 5.60
N MET A 105 4.44 -7.44 6.16
CA MET A 105 5.70 -8.18 6.20
C MET A 105 5.68 -9.22 7.32
N GLN A 106 6.41 -10.30 7.11
CA GLN A 106 6.68 -11.28 8.17
C GLN A 106 7.82 -10.81 9.09
N HIS A 107 8.85 -10.21 8.50
CA HIS A 107 10.00 -9.65 9.18
C HIS A 107 10.17 -8.20 8.74
N VAL A 108 9.91 -7.25 9.64
CA VAL A 108 10.13 -5.82 9.37
C VAL A 108 11.61 -5.51 9.64
N PRO A 109 12.37 -4.99 8.66
CA PRO A 109 13.72 -4.52 8.90
C PRO A 109 13.72 -3.38 9.92
N GLU A 110 14.69 -3.38 10.83
CA GLU A 110 14.86 -2.30 11.82
C GLU A 110 15.14 -0.96 11.13
N GLN A 111 15.94 -0.99 10.06
CA GLN A 111 16.20 0.15 9.20
C GLN A 111 15.93 -0.22 7.74
N TYR A 112 15.38 0.72 7.01
CA TYR A 112 15.16 0.62 5.56
C TYR A 112 15.02 2.03 4.97
N PRO A 113 15.43 2.26 3.71
CA PRO A 113 15.25 3.54 3.05
C PRO A 113 13.76 3.83 2.80
N MET A 114 13.29 5.03 3.14
CA MET A 114 11.95 5.50 2.77
C MET A 114 11.89 5.73 1.26
N ILE A 115 10.73 5.46 0.63
CA ILE A 115 10.49 5.84 -0.77
C ILE A 115 9.57 7.06 -0.77
N LEU A 116 10.08 8.18 -1.26
CA LEU A 116 9.36 9.44 -1.37
C LEU A 116 9.26 9.85 -2.84
N PHE A 117 8.07 10.26 -3.25
CA PHE A 117 7.83 10.88 -4.55
C PHE A 117 7.53 12.35 -4.37
N ILE A 118 8.13 13.18 -5.21
CA ILE A 118 8.02 14.64 -5.13
C ILE A 118 7.75 15.24 -6.50
N GLU A 119 7.15 16.43 -6.52
CA GLU A 119 6.99 17.18 -7.75
C GLU A 119 8.35 17.55 -8.35
N LYS A 120 8.54 17.22 -9.61
CA LYS A 120 9.80 17.44 -10.33
C LYS A 120 10.27 18.90 -10.33
N THR A 121 9.36 19.86 -10.35
CA THR A 121 9.65 21.30 -10.38
C THR A 121 10.24 21.81 -9.06
N ALA A 122 9.94 21.14 -7.95
CA ALA A 122 10.36 21.49 -6.60
C ALA A 122 11.50 20.60 -6.06
N HIS A 123 12.16 19.82 -6.93
CA HIS A 123 13.14 18.82 -6.52
C HIS A 123 14.23 19.38 -5.60
N ASP A 124 14.95 20.40 -6.07
CA ASP A 124 16.11 20.94 -5.35
C ASP A 124 15.72 21.56 -4.00
N GLU A 125 14.57 22.24 -3.95
CA GLU A 125 14.04 22.82 -2.71
C GLU A 125 13.67 21.72 -1.70
N ILE A 126 12.89 20.72 -2.12
CA ILE A 126 12.46 19.63 -1.24
C ILE A 126 13.67 18.84 -0.74
N VAL A 127 14.65 18.55 -1.60
CA VAL A 127 15.89 17.87 -1.19
C VAL A 127 16.64 18.69 -0.13
N SER A 128 16.73 20.01 -0.29
CA SER A 128 17.34 20.89 0.72
C SER A 128 16.63 20.78 2.07
N TYR A 129 15.30 20.89 2.09
CA TYR A 129 14.53 20.80 3.33
C TYR A 129 14.64 19.43 4.02
N LEU A 130 14.70 18.34 3.25
CA LEU A 130 14.91 17.00 3.81
C LEU A 130 16.30 16.85 4.44
N LEU A 131 17.34 17.39 3.80
CA LEU A 131 18.71 17.37 4.34
C LEU A 131 18.80 18.18 5.63
N ASP A 132 18.19 19.38 5.67
CA ASP A 132 18.10 20.23 6.85
C ASP A 132 17.28 19.58 7.98
N GLY A 133 16.23 18.82 7.61
CA GLY A 133 15.44 17.98 8.50
C GLY A 133 16.19 16.76 9.05
N GLY A 134 17.44 16.55 8.66
CA GLY A 134 18.31 15.49 9.17
C GLY A 134 18.18 14.16 8.45
N PHE A 135 17.50 14.11 7.30
CA PHE A 135 17.45 12.92 6.45
C PHE A 135 18.70 12.78 5.58
N ALA A 136 18.99 11.54 5.17
CA ALA A 136 19.98 11.26 4.14
C ALA A 136 19.26 11.05 2.81
N VAL A 137 19.30 12.02 1.91
CA VAL A 137 18.64 11.91 0.60
C VAL A 137 19.50 11.09 -0.35
N VAL A 138 18.90 10.05 -0.93
CA VAL A 138 19.60 9.06 -1.77
C VAL A 138 18.98 9.02 -3.16
N LYS A 139 19.82 9.02 -4.19
CA LYS A 139 19.34 8.80 -5.57
C LYS A 139 18.96 7.34 -5.76
N PRO A 140 17.90 7.03 -6.53
CA PRO A 140 17.46 5.65 -6.74
C PRO A 140 18.57 4.72 -7.27
N SER A 141 19.46 5.21 -8.14
CA SER A 141 20.58 4.43 -8.70
C SER A 141 21.67 4.07 -7.69
N GLU A 142 21.71 4.74 -6.54
CA GLU A 142 22.80 4.64 -5.56
C GLU A 142 22.37 3.95 -4.26
N VAL A 143 21.09 3.61 -4.12
CA VAL A 143 20.50 3.10 -2.88
C VAL A 143 21.24 1.88 -2.31
N SER A 144 21.57 0.89 -3.15
CA SER A 144 22.22 -0.34 -2.68
C SER A 144 23.56 -0.05 -2.00
N LYS A 145 24.39 0.78 -2.63
CA LYS A 145 25.72 1.12 -2.11
C LYS A 145 25.61 1.99 -0.87
N GLN A 146 24.79 3.03 -0.91
CA GLN A 146 24.63 3.94 0.23
C GLN A 146 24.01 3.25 1.44
N TYR A 147 23.11 2.28 1.23
CA TYR A 147 22.54 1.49 2.32
C TYR A 147 23.60 0.60 2.99
N GLU A 148 24.43 -0.10 2.20
CA GLU A 148 25.54 -0.90 2.72
C GLU A 148 26.56 -0.03 3.50
N ASP A 149 26.93 1.12 2.94
CA ASP A 149 27.87 2.06 3.57
C ASP A 149 27.29 2.63 4.89
N ALA A 150 25.99 2.91 4.95
CA ALA A 150 25.32 3.39 6.17
C ALA A 150 25.29 2.33 7.28
N MET A 151 24.99 1.08 6.92
CA MET A 151 25.02 -0.06 7.86
C MET A 151 26.42 -0.27 8.44
N LEU A 152 27.47 -0.13 7.63
CA LEU A 152 28.86 -0.30 8.06
C LEU A 152 29.36 0.87 8.91
N SER A 153 28.93 2.10 8.60
CA SER A 153 29.35 3.31 9.30
C SER A 153 28.58 3.59 10.59
N GLY A 154 27.48 2.88 10.85
CA GLY A 154 26.59 3.13 11.99
C GLY A 154 25.84 4.46 11.85
N THR A 155 25.61 4.94 10.63
CA THR A 155 24.91 6.20 10.39
C THR A 155 23.45 6.08 10.81
N GLU A 156 23.01 6.88 11.79
CA GLU A 156 21.63 6.85 12.31
C GLU A 156 20.61 7.59 11.44
N LYS A 157 21.05 8.39 10.45
CA LYS A 157 20.14 9.15 9.61
C LYS A 157 19.30 8.24 8.73
N LYS A 158 17.97 8.36 8.84
CA LYS A 158 17.02 7.70 7.95
C LYS A 158 17.29 8.10 6.50
N GLN A 159 17.51 7.11 5.65
CA GLN A 159 17.66 7.32 4.21
C GLN A 159 16.29 7.55 3.55
N VAL A 160 16.22 8.52 2.64
CA VAL A 160 15.02 8.82 1.84
C VAL A 160 15.41 8.76 0.37
N ILE A 161 14.85 7.80 -0.35
CA ILE A 161 14.98 7.70 -1.80
C ILE A 161 13.96 8.61 -2.44
N VAL A 162 14.44 9.60 -3.19
CA VAL A 162 13.60 10.59 -3.86
C VAL A 162 13.37 10.19 -5.32
N TYR A 163 12.10 10.14 -5.71
CA TYR A 163 11.66 9.95 -7.09
C TYR A 163 10.90 11.18 -7.58
N ASP A 164 11.31 11.72 -8.72
CA ASP A 164 10.53 12.76 -9.38
C ASP A 164 9.28 12.18 -10.03
N THR A 165 8.17 12.89 -9.88
CA THR A 165 6.91 12.56 -10.54
C THR A 165 6.16 13.82 -10.97
N GLU A 166 5.39 13.67 -12.03
CA GLU A 166 4.35 14.61 -12.47
C GLU A 166 2.95 13.99 -12.27
N ASN A 167 2.89 12.80 -11.69
CA ASN A 167 1.67 12.03 -11.50
C ASN A 167 1.50 11.67 -10.02
N PHE A 168 0.41 12.16 -9.45
CA PHE A 168 -0.02 11.93 -8.07
C PHE A 168 -1.30 11.09 -8.03
N ASP A 169 -1.55 10.25 -9.05
CA ASP A 169 -2.63 9.29 -9.01
C ASP A 169 -2.33 8.20 -7.98
N TYR A 170 -3.38 7.62 -7.40
CA TYR A 170 -3.28 6.49 -6.46
C TYR A 170 -2.53 6.81 -5.17
N GLN A 171 -2.62 8.04 -4.68
CA GLN A 171 -2.25 8.47 -3.33
C GLN A 171 -3.46 9.09 -2.61
N ASN A 172 -3.45 9.07 -1.28
CA ASN A 172 -4.36 9.83 -0.43
C ASN A 172 -3.55 10.50 0.68
N ASP A 173 -3.73 11.81 0.85
CA ASP A 173 -3.13 12.63 1.92
C ASP A 173 -1.60 12.41 2.06
N GLY A 174 -0.89 12.45 0.93
CA GLY A 174 0.57 12.29 0.91
C GLY A 174 1.04 10.85 1.11
N ILE A 175 0.15 9.86 1.00
CA ILE A 175 0.47 8.44 1.18
C ILE A 175 -0.05 7.61 0.01
N ALA A 176 0.80 6.76 -0.58
CA ALA A 176 0.40 5.86 -1.65
C ALA A 176 -0.68 4.86 -1.22
N THR A 177 -1.59 4.53 -2.13
CA THR A 177 -2.46 3.34 -1.99
C THR A 177 -1.62 2.06 -1.92
N ILE A 178 -2.19 0.99 -1.36
CA ILE A 178 -1.50 -0.30 -1.22
C ILE A 178 -1.00 -0.81 -2.57
N GLU A 179 -1.82 -0.71 -3.61
CA GLU A 179 -1.48 -1.14 -4.97
C GLU A 179 -0.30 -0.36 -5.53
N LYS A 180 -0.33 0.97 -5.39
CA LYS A 180 0.73 1.85 -5.83
C LYS A 180 2.03 1.59 -5.07
N ALA A 181 1.96 1.46 -3.74
CA ALA A 181 3.09 1.13 -2.90
C ALA A 181 3.75 -0.21 -3.27
N PHE A 182 2.95 -1.23 -3.60
CA PHE A 182 3.47 -2.51 -4.05
C PHE A 182 4.22 -2.38 -5.38
N VAL A 183 3.64 -1.69 -6.35
CA VAL A 183 4.26 -1.44 -7.67
C VAL A 183 5.56 -0.66 -7.52
N ASP A 184 5.56 0.39 -6.71
CA ASP A 184 6.74 1.25 -6.50
C ASP A 184 7.86 0.49 -5.77
N LEU A 185 7.52 -0.35 -4.78
CA LEU A 185 8.51 -1.21 -4.12
C LEU A 185 9.05 -2.29 -5.06
N TYR A 186 8.18 -2.93 -5.85
CA TYR A 186 8.60 -3.89 -6.87
C TYR A 186 9.57 -3.26 -7.86
N PHE A 187 9.25 -2.05 -8.36
CA PHE A 187 10.13 -1.27 -9.22
C PHE A 187 11.48 -1.00 -8.54
N SER A 188 11.46 -0.47 -7.32
CA SER A 188 12.69 -0.14 -6.57
C SER A 188 13.58 -1.37 -6.35
N ILE A 189 13.02 -2.53 -6.00
CA ILE A 189 13.79 -3.77 -5.80
C ILE A 189 14.41 -4.26 -7.11
N THR A 190 13.60 -4.34 -8.15
CA THR A 190 14.00 -5.02 -9.39
C THR A 190 14.82 -4.14 -10.34
N ARG A 191 14.65 -2.82 -10.31
CA ARG A 191 15.33 -1.87 -11.23
C ARG A 191 16.43 -1.08 -10.53
N ASN A 192 16.25 -0.79 -9.23
CA ASN A 192 17.15 0.08 -8.47
C ASN A 192 17.91 -0.64 -7.36
N LYS A 193 17.74 -1.97 -7.23
CA LYS A 193 18.41 -2.79 -6.19
C LYS A 193 18.13 -2.28 -4.77
N TYR A 194 16.88 -1.88 -4.51
CA TYR A 194 16.43 -1.56 -3.16
C TYR A 194 16.77 -2.72 -2.20
N PRO A 195 17.22 -2.43 -0.95
CA PRO A 195 17.75 -3.43 -0.01
C PRO A 195 16.63 -4.27 0.65
N LEU A 196 15.79 -4.91 -0.17
CA LEU A 196 14.80 -5.88 0.25
C LEU A 196 14.82 -7.04 -0.73
N SER A 197 14.81 -8.27 -0.21
CA SER A 197 14.80 -9.45 -1.05
C SER A 197 13.47 -9.57 -1.81
N LEU A 198 13.54 -10.10 -3.04
CA LEU A 198 12.35 -10.41 -3.82
C LEU A 198 11.44 -11.41 -3.08
N GLN A 199 12.02 -12.31 -2.27
CA GLN A 199 11.27 -13.28 -1.49
C GLN A 199 10.40 -12.62 -0.42
N GLU A 200 10.89 -11.60 0.28
CA GLU A 200 10.06 -10.84 1.24
C GLU A 200 8.93 -10.11 0.52
N LEU A 201 9.18 -9.55 -0.67
CA LEU A 201 8.11 -8.94 -1.47
C LEU A 201 7.03 -9.95 -1.88
N VAL A 202 7.42 -11.19 -2.24
CA VAL A 202 6.45 -12.27 -2.51
C VAL A 202 5.60 -12.57 -1.28
N ARG A 203 6.20 -12.61 -0.08
CA ARG A 203 5.44 -12.82 1.17
C ARG A 203 4.48 -11.68 1.47
N VAL A 204 4.90 -10.43 1.25
CA VAL A 204 4.03 -9.25 1.34
C VAL A 204 2.84 -9.39 0.40
N TYR A 205 3.07 -9.74 -0.87
CA TYR A 205 2.00 -9.96 -1.85
C TYR A 205 1.03 -11.07 -1.41
N GLN A 206 1.55 -12.21 -0.96
CA GLN A 206 0.74 -13.33 -0.48
C GLN A 206 -0.12 -12.92 0.72
N ASN A 207 0.43 -12.14 1.65
CA ASN A 207 -0.32 -11.59 2.78
C ASN A 207 -1.40 -10.61 2.33
N LEU A 208 -1.09 -9.68 1.42
CA LEU A 208 -2.06 -8.75 0.85
C LEU A 208 -3.24 -9.48 0.19
N VAL A 209 -2.96 -10.52 -0.60
CA VAL A 209 -3.99 -11.36 -1.25
C VAL A 209 -4.81 -12.13 -0.21
N ARG A 210 -4.14 -12.81 0.73
CA ARG A 210 -4.78 -13.60 1.80
C ARG A 210 -5.75 -12.76 2.63
N LEU A 211 -5.41 -11.50 2.87
CA LEU A 211 -6.18 -10.57 3.69
C LEU A 211 -7.26 -9.81 2.91
N GLY A 212 -7.22 -9.84 1.56
CA GLY A 212 -8.14 -9.11 0.71
C GLY A 212 -7.87 -7.60 0.67
N ASN A 213 -6.61 -7.23 0.88
CA ASN A 213 -6.12 -5.85 0.99
C ASN A 213 -5.57 -5.29 -0.33
N ILE A 214 -5.70 -6.04 -1.43
CA ILE A 214 -5.18 -5.65 -2.73
C ILE A 214 -6.23 -5.86 -3.82
N ASP A 215 -6.51 -4.80 -4.56
CA ASP A 215 -7.31 -4.81 -5.76
C ASP A 215 -6.40 -5.09 -6.97
N LYS A 216 -6.53 -6.29 -7.53
CA LYS A 216 -5.76 -6.76 -8.68
C LYS A 216 -5.91 -5.87 -9.92
N LYS A 217 -7.07 -5.25 -10.15
CA LYS A 217 -7.30 -4.37 -11.30
C LYS A 217 -6.57 -3.05 -11.10
N LYS A 218 -6.69 -2.45 -9.90
CA LYS A 218 -5.95 -1.24 -9.55
C LYS A 218 -4.44 -1.48 -9.57
N LEU A 219 -3.97 -2.64 -9.12
CA LEU A 219 -2.56 -3.03 -9.17
C LEU A 219 -1.99 -3.03 -10.59
N ILE A 220 -2.70 -3.68 -11.53
CA ILE A 220 -2.32 -3.67 -12.94
C ILE A 220 -2.35 -2.25 -13.50
N ALA A 221 -3.38 -1.46 -13.20
CA ALA A 221 -3.48 -0.08 -13.69
C ALA A 221 -2.34 0.82 -13.17
N ALA A 222 -2.02 0.73 -11.87
CA ALA A 222 -0.93 1.50 -11.25
C ALA A 222 0.45 1.14 -11.85
N SER A 223 0.62 -0.09 -12.34
CA SER A 223 1.88 -0.58 -12.93
C SER A 223 2.21 -0.02 -14.31
N THR A 224 1.21 0.46 -15.06
CA THR A 224 1.38 0.95 -16.43
C THR A 224 2.35 2.13 -16.49
N LYS A 225 2.26 3.08 -15.55
CA LYS A 225 3.12 4.28 -15.53
C LYS A 225 4.60 3.97 -15.26
N ARG A 226 4.90 2.82 -14.63
CA ARG A 226 6.26 2.34 -14.38
C ARG A 226 6.76 1.37 -15.47
N ASN A 227 5.97 1.14 -16.54
CA ASN A 227 6.23 0.13 -17.56
C ASN A 227 6.41 -1.29 -16.97
N LEU A 228 5.61 -1.61 -15.94
CA LEU A 228 5.64 -2.89 -15.22
C LEU A 228 4.40 -3.76 -15.48
N GLN A 229 3.57 -3.37 -16.44
CA GLN A 229 2.26 -4.00 -16.65
C GLN A 229 2.36 -5.49 -16.98
N CYS A 230 3.35 -5.91 -17.77
CA CYS A 230 3.56 -7.31 -18.09
C CYS A 230 3.97 -8.12 -16.85
N ASP A 231 4.94 -7.62 -16.08
CA ASP A 231 5.44 -8.26 -14.86
C ASP A 231 4.32 -8.42 -13.83
N ILE A 232 3.60 -7.34 -13.54
CA ILE A 232 2.52 -7.34 -12.56
C ILE A 232 1.36 -8.21 -13.01
N ARG A 233 1.02 -8.21 -14.30
CA ARG A 233 -0.01 -9.10 -14.84
C ARG A 233 0.39 -10.57 -14.68
N LEU A 234 1.63 -10.93 -14.99
CA LEU A 234 2.15 -12.28 -14.76
C LEU A 234 1.99 -12.68 -13.29
N ILE A 235 2.39 -11.83 -12.34
CA ILE A 235 2.25 -12.08 -10.89
C ILE A 235 0.78 -12.28 -10.47
N VAL A 236 -0.11 -11.42 -10.97
CA VAL A 236 -1.54 -11.43 -10.63
C VAL A 236 -2.26 -12.67 -11.17
N GLU A 237 -1.89 -13.06 -12.39
CA GLU A 237 -2.52 -14.13 -13.15
C GLU A 237 -1.85 -15.49 -12.93
N THR A 238 -0.64 -15.55 -12.34
CA THR A 238 0.12 -16.79 -12.06
C THR A 238 -0.75 -17.94 -11.53
N PRO A 239 -1.66 -17.76 -10.55
CA PRO A 239 -2.50 -18.86 -10.04
C PRO A 239 -3.43 -19.51 -11.08
N TYR A 240 -3.63 -18.87 -12.24
CA TYR A 240 -4.48 -19.33 -13.33
C TYR A 240 -3.69 -19.76 -14.57
N ILE A 241 -2.37 -19.55 -14.58
CA ILE A 241 -1.49 -19.97 -15.68
C ILE A 241 -1.09 -21.42 -15.43
N THR A 242 -1.19 -22.27 -16.45
CA THR A 242 -0.82 -23.68 -16.31
C THR A 242 0.69 -23.85 -16.25
N GLU A 243 1.15 -24.96 -15.68
CA GLU A 243 2.58 -25.27 -15.59
C GLU A 243 3.21 -25.40 -16.99
N GLU A 244 2.49 -25.96 -17.97
CA GLU A 244 2.95 -26.08 -19.35
C GLU A 244 3.15 -24.72 -20.01
N ALA A 245 2.26 -23.75 -19.76
CA ALA A 245 2.42 -22.38 -20.27
C ALA A 245 3.63 -21.68 -19.65
N MET A 246 3.90 -21.90 -18.36
CA MET A 246 5.10 -21.38 -17.70
C MET A 246 6.37 -22.02 -18.27
N GLN A 247 6.39 -23.33 -18.48
CA GLN A 247 7.50 -24.04 -19.10
C GLN A 247 7.75 -23.56 -20.54
N PHE A 248 6.70 -23.41 -21.34
CA PHE A 248 6.80 -22.86 -22.70
C PHE A 248 7.47 -21.48 -22.70
N ALA A 249 7.04 -20.57 -21.81
CA ALA A 249 7.64 -19.25 -21.68
C ALA A 249 9.12 -19.30 -21.22
N MET A 250 9.49 -20.28 -20.38
CA MET A 250 10.88 -20.48 -19.97
C MET A 250 11.76 -20.96 -21.13
N ILE A 251 11.28 -21.90 -21.96
CA ILE A 251 11.98 -22.37 -23.16
C ILE A 251 12.23 -21.20 -24.12
N LEU A 252 11.18 -20.41 -24.42
CA LEU A 252 11.31 -19.21 -25.25
C LEU A 252 12.35 -18.21 -24.73
N ARG A 253 12.40 -18.00 -23.40
CA ARG A 253 13.37 -17.09 -22.78
C ARG A 253 14.81 -17.59 -22.85
N ARG A 254 15.03 -18.90 -22.86
CA ARG A 254 16.36 -19.50 -23.02
C ARG A 254 16.84 -19.47 -24.47
N GLY A 255 15.93 -19.29 -25.42
CA GLY A 255 16.23 -19.32 -26.85
C GLY A 255 16.52 -20.74 -27.36
N GLU A 256 15.93 -21.75 -26.71
CA GLU A 256 15.97 -23.16 -27.12
C GLU A 256 14.94 -23.48 -28.21
#